data_AF-A0A1A8UQK0-F1
#
_entry.id   AF-A0A1A8UQK0-F1
#
_cell.length_a   1.000
_cell.length_b   1.000
_cell.length_c   1.000
_cell.angle_alpha   90.00
_cell.angle_beta   90.00
_cell.angle_gamma   90.00
#
_symmetry.space_group_name_H-M   'P 1'
#
loop_
_entity.id
_entity.type
_entity.pdbx_description
1 polymer ?
#
loop_
_entity_poly.entity_id
_entity_poly.type
_entity_poly.pdbx_seq_one_letter_code
_entity_poly.pdbx_strand_id
1 'polypeptide(L)'
;MSLPKVSHLPPLRLLSSIHNPHLLLCSIAPPSVPRRTLSQSGYRRPGKTRDDRLPWQKIDFDFWKGVEGIKKHFKLLKQELTDPLIGPEGKPILEHMKEQNRVVWEFRGPESLAGWTVSCDKEIGGQSEVYLKLGRNDTCFLYGTLNSAPPKDGETRYSGYCTMRSKQPLASFDRKKHFDWSSFNTLHLRIRGDGRPWMINIATENYFSHQKDDLYTYFLFTRGGPYWQDVKIPFSKFFITHRGRIHDQQHPLWLDKINTIGFTLGDKADGPFQLEIDFIGVCKDYAHTEDFAYEMYKRNPTA
;
A
#
# COMPACT_ATOMS: atom_id res chain seq x y z
N MET A 1 -43.01 53.02 -89.76
CA MET A 1 -44.33 52.49 -90.17
C MET A 1 -45.10 52.07 -88.92
N SER A 2 -46.42 52.29 -88.92
CA SER A 2 -47.47 51.64 -88.10
C SER A 2 -47.19 51.06 -86.70
N LEU A 3 -47.90 51.64 -85.73
CA LEU A 3 -48.46 51.12 -84.45
C LEU A 3 -49.07 49.67 -84.53
N PRO A 4 -49.61 49.07 -83.42
CA PRO A 4 -49.16 49.02 -82.00
C PRO A 4 -49.42 47.66 -81.29
N LYS A 5 -49.05 47.54 -79.99
CA LYS A 5 -49.84 47.01 -78.83
C LYS A 5 -48.92 47.00 -77.58
N VAL A 6 -49.21 47.62 -76.42
CA VAL A 6 -50.38 47.54 -75.49
C VAL A 6 -50.50 46.12 -74.91
N SER A 7 -50.45 45.83 -73.60
CA SER A 7 -50.19 46.57 -72.32
C SER A 7 -49.95 45.51 -71.20
N HIS A 8 -49.67 45.72 -69.90
CA HIS A 8 -49.75 46.84 -68.92
C HIS A 8 -48.61 46.76 -67.87
N LEU A 9 -48.52 47.77 -66.98
CA LEU A 9 -48.03 47.69 -65.59
C LEU A 9 -49.15 48.21 -64.65
N PRO A 10 -49.15 47.85 -63.34
CA PRO A 10 -48.81 48.85 -62.33
C PRO A 10 -47.97 48.32 -61.12
N PRO A 11 -47.44 49.19 -60.23
CA PRO A 11 -46.21 48.90 -59.47
C PRO A 11 -46.27 49.16 -57.94
N LEU A 12 -45.08 49.16 -57.30
CA LEU A 12 -44.72 49.66 -55.94
C LEU A 12 -45.06 48.71 -54.77
N ARG A 13 -44.15 48.45 -53.81
CA ARG A 13 -43.45 49.45 -52.96
C ARG A 13 -42.02 49.08 -52.54
N LEU A 14 -41.32 50.10 -52.05
CA LEU A 14 -39.91 50.14 -51.61
C LEU A 14 -39.71 49.69 -50.14
N LEU A 15 -38.42 49.71 -49.73
CA LEU A 15 -37.88 49.68 -48.36
C LEU A 15 -37.83 48.29 -47.68
N SER A 16 -36.90 47.99 -46.77
CA SER A 16 -35.53 48.47 -46.50
C SER A 16 -34.92 47.55 -45.43
N SER A 17 -33.60 47.54 -45.27
CA SER A 17 -32.90 46.80 -44.21
C SER A 17 -33.38 47.14 -42.79
N ILE A 18 -33.64 46.14 -41.96
CA ILE A 18 -33.46 46.23 -40.49
C ILE A 18 -32.69 45.00 -40.01
N HIS A 19 -31.58 45.26 -39.33
CA HIS A 19 -30.73 44.28 -38.64
C HIS A 19 -31.43 43.75 -37.39
N ASN A 20 -31.30 42.46 -37.08
CA ASN A 20 -31.55 41.93 -35.74
C ASN A 20 -30.70 40.67 -35.49
N PRO A 21 -29.48 40.79 -34.94
CA PRO A 21 -28.71 39.63 -34.51
C PRO A 21 -29.19 39.17 -33.13
N HIS A 22 -29.96 38.09 -33.07
CA HIS A 22 -30.20 37.39 -31.80
C HIS A 22 -28.89 36.73 -31.36
N LEU A 23 -28.19 37.39 -30.43
CA LEU A 23 -27.05 36.87 -29.70
C LEU A 23 -27.45 35.61 -28.93
N LEU A 24 -27.16 34.44 -29.50
CA LEU A 24 -27.13 33.19 -28.74
C LEU A 24 -25.90 33.22 -27.82
N LEU A 25 -26.09 33.66 -26.58
CA LEU A 25 -25.13 33.43 -25.52
C LEU A 25 -24.86 31.93 -25.40
N CYS A 26 -23.64 31.52 -25.75
CA CYS A 26 -23.16 30.19 -25.40
C CYS A 26 -23.22 30.05 -23.87
N SER A 27 -24.04 29.13 -23.37
CA SER A 27 -24.05 28.79 -21.95
C SER A 27 -22.68 28.22 -21.59
N ILE A 28 -21.94 28.97 -20.78
CA ILE A 28 -20.66 28.50 -20.24
C ILE A 28 -20.99 27.33 -19.31
N ALA A 29 -20.78 26.11 -19.79
CA ALA A 29 -20.82 24.94 -18.95
C ALA A 29 -19.77 25.12 -17.83
N PRO A 30 -20.12 24.87 -16.55
CA PRO A 30 -19.15 24.99 -15.47
C PRO A 30 -17.97 24.04 -15.75
N PRO A 31 -16.73 24.43 -15.40
CA PRO A 31 -15.56 23.62 -15.70
C PRO A 31 -15.70 22.25 -15.03
N SER A 32 -15.94 21.23 -15.85
CA SER A 32 -16.07 19.85 -15.40
C SER A 32 -14.69 19.35 -15.00
N VAL A 33 -14.34 19.55 -13.73
CA VAL A 33 -13.14 18.99 -13.11
C VAL A 33 -13.10 17.49 -13.45
N PRO A 34 -12.04 17.01 -14.14
CA PRO A 34 -12.01 15.64 -14.60
C PRO A 34 -12.03 14.70 -13.39
N ARG A 35 -13.16 14.00 -13.20
CA ARG A 35 -13.46 13.12 -12.06
C ARG A 35 -12.67 11.80 -12.10
N ARG A 36 -11.41 11.84 -12.57
CA ARG A 36 -10.55 10.68 -12.90
C ARG A 36 -9.61 10.23 -11.78
N THR A 37 -9.73 10.80 -10.57
CA THR A 37 -8.95 10.42 -9.38
C THR A 37 -9.77 9.73 -8.28
N LEU A 38 -10.95 9.19 -8.63
CA LEU A 38 -11.73 8.25 -7.78
C LEU A 38 -11.56 6.78 -8.23
N SER A 39 -10.38 6.44 -8.77
CA SER A 39 -10.09 5.10 -9.29
C SER A 39 -9.73 4.12 -8.17
N GLN A 40 -10.77 3.46 -7.65
CA GLN A 40 -10.85 2.15 -6.99
C GLN A 40 -11.70 2.23 -5.71
N SER A 41 -12.90 1.65 -5.76
CA SER A 41 -13.60 1.27 -4.53
C SER A 41 -12.81 0.17 -3.83
N GLY A 42 -12.58 0.30 -2.52
CA GLY A 42 -12.04 -0.79 -1.71
C GLY A 42 -12.94 -2.05 -1.79
N TYR A 43 -12.39 -3.20 -1.41
CA TYR A 43 -13.13 -4.46 -1.45
C TYR A 43 -14.47 -4.33 -0.70
N ARG A 44 -15.56 -4.57 -1.42
CA ARG A 44 -16.92 -4.57 -0.89
C ARG A 44 -17.33 -6.02 -0.67
N ARG A 45 -17.59 -6.40 0.58
CA ARG A 45 -18.18 -7.72 0.86
C ARG A 45 -19.51 -7.89 0.12
N PRO A 46 -19.81 -9.09 -0.39
CA PRO A 46 -21.16 -9.47 -0.81
C PRO A 46 -22.18 -9.15 0.29
N GLY A 47 -23.40 -8.77 -0.10
CA GLY A 47 -24.49 -8.45 0.85
C GLY A 47 -24.35 -7.14 1.65
N LYS A 48 -23.16 -6.51 1.75
CA LYS A 48 -23.05 -5.22 2.47
C LYS A 48 -23.72 -4.10 1.67
N THR A 49 -24.63 -3.37 2.32
CA THR A 49 -25.27 -2.18 1.74
C THR A 49 -24.24 -1.16 1.29
N ARG A 50 -24.56 -0.41 0.23
CA ARG A 50 -23.69 0.68 -0.23
C ARG A 50 -23.81 1.82 0.78
N ASP A 51 -22.67 2.29 1.28
CA ASP A 51 -22.64 3.48 2.11
C ASP A 51 -22.70 4.71 1.20
N ASP A 52 -23.93 5.17 0.93
CA ASP A 52 -24.22 6.30 0.04
C ASP A 52 -23.99 7.67 0.69
N ARG A 53 -23.51 7.71 1.96
CA ARG A 53 -23.11 8.96 2.62
C ARG A 53 -21.99 9.64 1.85
N LEU A 54 -22.18 10.92 1.56
CA LEU A 54 -21.14 11.74 0.92
C LEU A 54 -19.90 11.81 1.84
N PRO A 55 -18.67 11.86 1.30
CA PRO A 55 -17.45 11.82 2.12
C PRO A 55 -17.43 12.85 3.26
N TRP A 56 -17.93 14.06 2.98
CA TRP A 56 -18.06 15.17 3.94
C TRP A 56 -18.94 14.86 5.16
N GLN A 57 -19.95 13.98 5.01
CA GLN A 57 -20.85 13.56 6.10
C GLN A 57 -20.20 12.56 7.07
N LYS A 58 -18.94 12.17 6.83
CA LYS A 58 -18.15 11.29 7.70
C LYS A 58 -17.05 12.07 8.45
N ILE A 59 -17.02 13.39 8.30
CA ILE A 59 -16.00 14.26 8.89
C ILE A 59 -16.60 14.96 10.10
N ASP A 60 -16.30 14.41 11.29
CA ASP A 60 -16.61 15.07 12.56
C ASP A 60 -15.54 16.12 12.86
N PHE A 61 -15.92 17.41 12.78
CA PHE A 61 -15.00 18.54 12.96
C PHE A 61 -14.76 18.89 14.44
N ASP A 62 -13.91 18.12 15.11
CA ASP A 62 -13.45 18.45 16.46
C ASP A 62 -12.25 19.43 16.42
N PHE A 63 -12.48 20.69 16.84
CA PHE A 63 -11.44 21.72 16.87
C PHE A 63 -10.21 21.31 17.69
N TRP A 64 -10.42 20.65 18.84
CA TRP A 64 -9.34 20.15 19.70
C TRP A 64 -8.47 19.09 19.01
N LYS A 65 -9.08 18.13 18.30
CA LYS A 65 -8.33 17.14 17.49
C LYS A 65 -7.54 17.84 16.37
N GLY A 66 -8.09 18.93 15.81
CA GLY A 66 -7.39 19.78 14.86
C GLY A 66 -6.12 20.42 15.43
N VAL A 67 -6.21 21.03 16.62
CA VAL A 67 -5.06 21.64 17.31
C VAL A 67 -4.00 20.60 17.70
N GLU A 68 -4.41 19.42 18.17
CA GLU A 68 -3.51 18.30 18.45
C GLU A 68 -2.81 17.79 17.18
N GLY A 69 -3.55 17.65 16.06
CA GLY A 69 -3.01 17.29 14.75
C GLY A 69 -1.98 18.32 14.26
N ILE A 70 -2.27 19.61 14.38
CA ILE A 70 -1.33 20.69 14.05
C ILE A 70 -0.06 20.57 14.90
N LYS A 71 -0.18 20.38 16.23
CA LYS A 71 0.97 20.18 17.14
C LYS A 71 1.80 18.95 16.76
N LYS A 72 1.15 17.84 16.37
CA LYS A 72 1.80 16.62 15.86
C LYS A 72 2.58 16.91 14.57
N HIS A 73 1.98 17.58 13.59
CA HIS A 73 2.67 17.89 12.33
C HIS A 73 3.81 18.90 12.51
N PHE A 74 3.70 19.90 13.40
CA PHE A 74 4.84 20.76 13.73
C PHE A 74 5.98 19.99 14.40
N LYS A 75 5.70 18.98 15.25
CA LYS A 75 6.73 18.10 15.81
C LYS A 75 7.42 17.29 14.71
N LEU A 76 6.66 16.68 13.80
CA LEU A 76 7.20 15.93 12.66
C LEU A 76 8.04 16.82 11.72
N LEU A 77 7.57 18.04 11.44
CA LEU A 77 8.27 18.99 10.58
C LEU A 77 9.59 19.45 11.21
N LYS A 78 9.59 19.71 12.53
CA LYS A 78 10.82 19.98 13.26
C LYS A 78 11.81 18.83 13.14
N GLN A 79 11.36 17.58 13.27
CA GLN A 79 12.20 16.39 13.09
C GLN A 79 12.76 16.30 11.67
N GLU A 80 11.92 16.43 10.64
CA GLU A 80 12.35 16.43 9.23
C GLU A 80 13.39 17.50 8.88
N LEU A 81 13.40 18.65 9.58
CA LEU A 81 14.41 19.68 9.41
C LEU A 81 15.69 19.42 10.22
N THR A 82 15.60 18.74 11.36
CA THR A 82 16.78 18.40 12.19
C THR A 82 17.51 17.14 11.73
N ASP A 83 16.78 16.12 11.26
CA ASP A 83 17.36 14.83 10.89
C ASP A 83 18.47 14.97 9.82
N PRO A 84 18.33 15.78 8.74
CA PRO A 84 19.39 15.93 7.74
C PRO A 84 20.64 16.67 8.26
N LEU A 85 20.51 17.50 9.31
CA LEU A 85 21.60 18.32 9.86
C LEU A 85 22.50 17.54 10.82
N ILE A 86 21.92 16.59 11.56
CA ILE A 86 22.64 15.71 12.50
C ILE A 86 23.09 14.43 11.78
N GLY A 87 22.40 14.08 10.69
CA GLY A 87 22.53 12.82 9.97
C GLY A 87 21.40 11.86 10.34
N PRO A 88 21.16 10.81 9.51
CA PRO A 88 20.05 9.89 9.69
C PRO A 88 19.98 9.32 11.11
N GLU A 89 18.79 9.43 11.72
CA GLU A 89 18.49 9.00 13.10
C GLU A 89 19.36 9.66 14.18
N GLY A 90 19.95 10.83 13.89
CA GLY A 90 20.77 11.60 14.84
C GLY A 90 22.22 11.11 14.95
N LYS A 91 22.69 10.27 14.02
CA LYS A 91 24.08 9.81 13.94
C LYS A 91 24.80 10.47 12.75
N PRO A 92 26.11 10.78 12.89
CA PRO A 92 26.89 11.30 11.76
C PRO A 92 26.91 10.28 10.62
N ILE A 93 26.81 10.79 9.38
CA ILE A 93 26.66 9.96 8.15
C ILE A 93 27.75 8.88 8.04
N LEU A 94 28.99 9.19 8.43
CA LEU A 94 30.11 8.23 8.39
C LEU A 94 29.92 7.03 9.33
N GLU A 95 29.26 7.23 10.48
CA GLU A 95 28.94 6.16 11.42
C GLU A 95 27.79 5.31 10.86
N HIS A 96 26.72 5.96 10.38
CA HIS A 96 25.58 5.29 9.75
C HIS A 96 26.00 4.41 8.55
N MET A 97 26.90 4.89 7.69
CA MET A 97 27.44 4.11 6.57
C MET A 97 28.30 2.90 7.00
N LYS A 98 28.80 2.89 8.25
CA LYS A 98 29.56 1.77 8.83
C LYS A 98 28.67 0.78 9.58
N GLU A 99 27.39 1.08 9.80
CA GLU A 99 26.46 0.17 10.47
C GLU A 99 26.24 -1.09 9.64
N GLN A 100 26.87 -2.19 10.05
CA GLN A 100 26.67 -3.49 9.42
C GLN A 100 25.30 -4.08 9.78
N ASN A 101 24.81 -3.82 10.99
CA ASN A 101 23.53 -4.31 11.49
C ASN A 101 22.72 -3.14 12.04
N ARG A 102 21.47 -3.00 11.60
CA ARG A 102 20.50 -2.02 12.13
C ARG A 102 19.20 -2.72 12.51
N VAL A 103 18.74 -2.55 13.74
CA VAL A 103 17.39 -3.01 14.13
C VAL A 103 16.38 -1.94 13.72
N VAL A 104 15.29 -2.35 13.06
CA VAL A 104 14.28 -1.43 12.48
C VAL A 104 12.98 -1.47 13.28
N TRP A 105 12.60 -2.64 13.80
CA TRP A 105 11.48 -2.78 14.73
C TRP A 105 11.88 -3.61 15.95
N GLU A 106 11.64 -3.02 17.12
CA GLU A 106 11.76 -3.66 18.43
C GLU A 106 10.44 -3.51 19.21
N PHE A 107 10.06 -4.55 19.94
CA PHE A 107 8.76 -4.63 20.59
C PHE A 107 8.76 -4.16 22.05
N ARG A 108 9.59 -3.16 22.38
CA ARG A 108 9.72 -2.61 23.74
C ARG A 108 8.45 -1.86 24.18
N GLY A 109 7.51 -2.60 24.74
CA GLY A 109 6.28 -2.09 25.33
C GLY A 109 5.06 -2.01 24.38
N PRO A 110 3.90 -1.63 24.92
CA PRO A 110 2.62 -1.67 24.20
C PRO A 110 2.52 -0.63 23.07
N GLU A 111 3.28 0.47 23.12
CA GLU A 111 3.30 1.48 22.07
C GLU A 111 3.85 0.92 20.75
N SER A 112 4.88 0.05 20.80
CA SER A 112 5.40 -0.63 19.61
C SER A 112 4.33 -1.47 18.92
N LEU A 113 3.42 -2.12 19.66
CA LEU A 113 2.30 -2.88 19.08
C LEU A 113 1.30 -2.00 18.35
N ALA A 114 1.11 -0.75 18.79
CA ALA A 114 0.27 0.21 18.07
C ALA A 114 0.84 0.59 16.68
N GLY A 115 2.14 0.32 16.43
CA GLY A 115 2.78 0.40 15.12
C GLY A 115 2.39 -0.72 14.15
N TRP A 116 1.59 -1.72 14.57
CA TRP A 116 1.17 -2.85 13.75
C TRP A 116 -0.35 -2.88 13.54
N THR A 117 -0.76 -3.52 12.45
CA THR A 117 -2.15 -3.79 12.11
C THR A 117 -2.27 -5.28 11.81
N VAL A 118 -3.33 -5.89 12.33
CA VAL A 118 -3.64 -7.31 12.13
C VAL A 118 -4.93 -7.40 11.31
N SER A 119 -4.92 -8.27 10.30
CA SER A 119 -6.05 -8.57 9.42
C SER A 119 -6.21 -10.07 9.27
N CYS A 120 -7.43 -10.54 9.02
CA CYS A 120 -7.75 -11.95 8.81
C CYS A 120 -8.88 -12.10 7.79
N ASP A 121 -9.12 -13.32 7.33
CA ASP A 121 -10.21 -13.67 6.43
C ASP A 121 -11.62 -13.29 6.95
N LYS A 122 -11.77 -13.01 8.25
CA LYS A 122 -12.96 -12.40 8.86
C LYS A 122 -13.32 -11.06 8.23
N GLU A 123 -12.38 -10.39 7.54
CA GLU A 123 -12.60 -9.22 6.67
C GLU A 123 -13.37 -9.52 5.36
N ILE A 124 -13.32 -10.77 4.91
CA ILE A 124 -14.01 -11.30 3.72
C ILE A 124 -15.27 -12.08 4.12
N GLY A 125 -15.29 -12.68 5.32
CA GLY A 125 -16.37 -13.54 5.82
C GLY A 125 -15.91 -14.90 6.35
N GLY A 126 -14.60 -15.17 6.28
CA GLY A 126 -14.00 -16.39 6.83
C GLY A 126 -14.06 -16.48 8.36
N GLN A 127 -13.53 -17.60 8.86
CA GLN A 127 -13.64 -18.03 10.26
C GLN A 127 -12.30 -18.04 11.00
N SER A 128 -11.23 -17.53 10.39
CA SER A 128 -9.92 -17.43 11.03
C SER A 128 -9.92 -16.30 12.06
N GLU A 129 -9.20 -16.54 13.16
CA GLU A 129 -9.05 -15.57 14.26
C GLU A 129 -7.56 -15.35 14.53
N VAL A 130 -7.21 -14.12 14.90
CA VAL A 130 -5.83 -13.68 15.07
C VAL A 130 -5.76 -12.57 16.10
N TYR A 131 -4.77 -12.67 16.98
CA TYR A 131 -4.58 -11.81 18.14
C TYR A 131 -3.11 -11.43 18.26
N LEU A 132 -2.88 -10.20 18.69
CA LEU A 132 -1.56 -9.63 18.91
C LEU A 132 -1.43 -9.26 20.39
N LYS A 133 -0.34 -9.73 21.02
CA LYS A 133 -0.08 -9.53 22.44
C LYS A 133 1.42 -9.29 22.67
N LEU A 134 1.75 -8.60 23.75
CA LEU A 134 3.12 -8.52 24.26
C LEU A 134 3.47 -9.80 25.03
N GLY A 135 4.57 -10.45 24.64
CA GLY A 135 5.15 -11.60 25.35
C GLY A 135 5.74 -11.21 26.69
N ARG A 136 6.22 -12.20 27.45
CA ARG A 136 6.79 -11.98 28.80
C ARG A 136 8.13 -11.23 28.80
N ASN A 137 8.82 -11.20 27.65
CA ASN A 137 10.15 -10.62 27.48
C ASN A 137 10.13 -9.41 26.52
N ASP A 138 9.03 -8.64 26.50
CA ASP A 138 8.80 -7.55 25.53
C ASP A 138 8.93 -7.98 24.05
N THR A 139 8.53 -9.22 23.77
CA THR A 139 8.49 -9.79 22.41
C THR A 139 7.09 -9.62 21.80
N CYS A 140 7.01 -9.55 20.47
CA CYS A 140 5.74 -9.64 19.76
C CYS A 140 5.22 -11.07 19.80
N PHE A 141 4.00 -11.30 20.32
CA PHE A 141 3.33 -12.60 20.26
C PHE A 141 2.08 -12.52 19.39
N LEU A 142 2.17 -13.12 18.21
CA LEU A 142 1.08 -13.30 17.26
C LEU A 142 0.53 -14.73 17.41
N TYR A 143 -0.75 -14.87 17.74
CA TYR A 143 -1.38 -16.17 17.92
C TYR A 143 -2.82 -16.16 17.42
N GLY A 144 -3.36 -17.33 17.10
CA GLY A 144 -4.72 -17.44 16.60
C GLY A 144 -5.06 -18.83 16.11
N THR A 145 -6.15 -18.93 15.35
CA THR A 145 -6.63 -20.16 14.72
C THR A 145 -6.89 -19.88 13.25
N LEU A 146 -6.24 -20.63 12.36
CA LEU A 146 -6.52 -20.58 10.94
C LEU A 146 -7.66 -21.53 10.60
N ASN A 147 -8.60 -21.08 9.76
CA ASN A 147 -9.68 -21.88 9.23
C ASN A 147 -9.92 -21.52 7.76
N SER A 148 -9.68 -22.49 6.87
CA SER A 148 -9.66 -22.35 5.42
C SER A 148 -11.01 -22.64 4.77
N ALA A 149 -12.06 -22.87 5.56
CA ALA A 149 -13.41 -23.05 5.06
C ALA A 149 -13.93 -21.74 4.44
N PRO A 150 -14.34 -21.73 3.16
CA PRO A 150 -14.87 -20.53 2.52
C PRO A 150 -16.26 -20.18 3.08
N PRO A 151 -16.60 -18.88 3.19
CA PRO A 151 -17.95 -18.47 3.58
C PRO A 151 -18.98 -18.90 2.54
N LYS A 152 -20.21 -19.13 3.00
CA LYS A 152 -21.34 -19.62 2.16
C LYS A 152 -21.98 -18.52 1.30
N ASP A 153 -21.17 -17.56 0.83
CA ASP A 153 -21.62 -16.39 0.06
C ASP A 153 -21.68 -16.65 -1.45
N GLY A 154 -21.17 -17.79 -1.93
CA GLY A 154 -21.14 -18.17 -3.35
C GLY A 154 -20.09 -17.47 -4.22
N GLU A 155 -19.63 -16.27 -3.83
CA GLU A 155 -18.60 -15.51 -4.55
C GLU A 155 -17.16 -15.85 -4.11
N THR A 156 -16.94 -15.98 -2.80
CA THR A 156 -15.59 -16.18 -2.21
C THR A 156 -15.12 -17.62 -2.38
N ARG A 157 -14.11 -17.84 -3.24
CA ARG A 157 -13.55 -19.17 -3.50
C ARG A 157 -12.43 -19.60 -2.54
N TYR A 158 -11.78 -18.65 -1.87
CA TYR A 158 -10.63 -18.90 -1.00
C TYR A 158 -10.71 -18.05 0.28
N SER A 159 -10.48 -18.67 1.42
CA SER A 159 -10.33 -18.09 2.77
C SER A 159 -9.14 -18.78 3.47
N GLY A 160 -8.97 -18.58 4.78
CA GLY A 160 -7.82 -19.10 5.52
C GLY A 160 -6.57 -18.25 5.31
N TYR A 161 -6.64 -16.98 5.71
CA TYR A 161 -5.44 -16.15 5.90
C TYR A 161 -5.50 -15.37 7.21
N CYS A 162 -4.34 -15.24 7.84
CA CYS A 162 -4.06 -14.34 8.95
C CYS A 162 -2.81 -13.53 8.61
N THR A 163 -2.85 -12.21 8.74
CA THR A 163 -1.72 -11.34 8.42
C THR A 163 -1.51 -10.28 9.49
N MET A 164 -0.24 -10.01 9.79
CA MET A 164 0.20 -8.91 10.63
C MET A 164 1.14 -8.04 9.79
N ARG A 165 0.87 -6.73 9.71
CA ARG A 165 1.65 -5.78 8.89
C ARG A 165 2.02 -4.55 9.71
N SER A 166 3.23 -4.04 9.55
CA SER A 166 3.61 -2.76 10.15
C SER A 166 2.85 -1.61 9.46
N LYS A 167 2.53 -0.57 10.21
CA LYS A 167 1.97 0.66 9.67
C LYS A 167 3.07 1.43 8.97
N GLN A 168 2.77 1.98 7.80
CA GLN A 168 3.70 2.84 7.10
C GLN A 168 3.96 4.09 7.95
N PRO A 169 5.23 4.48 8.21
CA PRO A 169 5.51 5.72 8.92
C PRO A 169 5.02 6.92 8.09
N LEU A 170 4.46 7.92 8.78
CA LEU A 170 3.99 9.15 8.16
C LEU A 170 4.92 10.31 8.54
N ALA A 171 5.29 11.06 7.51
CA ALA A 171 6.00 12.33 7.54
C ALA A 171 5.03 13.49 7.89
N SER A 172 5.54 14.72 7.89
CA SER A 172 4.71 15.93 8.04
C SER A 172 3.59 15.97 7.00
N PHE A 173 2.42 16.47 7.41
CA PHE A 173 1.20 16.55 6.59
C PHE A 173 0.71 15.20 6.03
N ASP A 174 0.89 14.12 6.81
CA ASP A 174 0.52 12.74 6.46
C ASP A 174 1.11 12.26 5.11
N ARG A 175 2.24 12.86 4.70
CA ARG A 175 3.03 12.35 3.59
C ARG A 175 3.56 10.97 3.95
N LYS A 176 3.63 10.07 2.97
CA LYS A 176 4.29 8.77 3.13
C LYS A 176 5.77 8.98 3.46
N LYS A 177 6.26 8.37 4.54
CA LYS A 177 7.70 8.16 4.75
C LYS A 177 8.03 6.74 4.29
N HIS A 178 9.26 6.57 3.79
CA HIS A 178 9.81 5.31 3.34
C HIS A 178 11.06 4.99 4.16
N PHE A 179 11.39 3.70 4.26
CA PHE A 179 12.65 3.24 4.78
C PHE A 179 13.66 3.06 3.63
N ASP A 180 14.83 3.67 3.78
CA ASP A 180 15.98 3.42 2.90
C ASP A 180 16.85 2.32 3.51
N TRP A 181 16.90 1.19 2.83
CA TRP A 181 17.68 0.00 3.12
C TRP A 181 18.79 -0.24 2.07
N SER A 182 19.05 0.71 1.16
CA SER A 182 20.03 0.59 0.07
C SER A 182 21.45 0.19 0.50
N SER A 183 21.82 0.48 1.76
CA SER A 183 23.10 0.10 2.35
C SER A 183 23.19 -1.37 2.81
N PHE A 184 22.08 -2.12 2.86
CA PHE A 184 21.97 -3.46 3.45
C PHE A 184 21.53 -4.52 2.42
N ASN A 185 22.05 -5.74 2.55
CA ASN A 185 21.81 -6.82 1.58
C ASN A 185 20.85 -7.91 2.12
N THR A 186 20.65 -7.98 3.43
CA THR A 186 19.89 -9.06 4.08
C THR A 186 18.93 -8.52 5.14
N LEU A 187 17.76 -9.14 5.25
CA LEU A 187 16.84 -9.01 6.37
C LEU A 187 17.28 -9.95 7.50
N HIS A 188 17.36 -9.45 8.72
CA HIS A 188 17.71 -10.23 9.91
C HIS A 188 16.53 -10.28 10.88
N LEU A 189 16.06 -11.49 11.17
CA LEU A 189 14.87 -11.75 11.99
C LEU A 189 15.23 -12.68 13.15
N ARG A 190 14.78 -12.34 14.36
CA ARG A 190 14.85 -13.26 15.50
C ARG A 190 13.44 -13.66 15.91
N ILE A 191 13.14 -14.94 15.68
CA ILE A 191 11.78 -15.48 15.73
C ILE A 191 11.71 -16.78 16.49
N ARG A 192 10.52 -17.13 16.97
CA ARG A 192 10.19 -18.46 17.49
C ARG A 192 8.82 -18.84 16.96
N GLY A 193 8.72 -19.97 16.27
CA GLY A 193 7.52 -20.36 15.55
C GLY A 193 7.06 -21.79 15.84
N ASP A 194 5.85 -22.07 15.41
CA ASP A 194 5.10 -23.31 15.59
C ASP A 194 5.48 -24.47 14.65
N GLY A 195 6.32 -24.22 13.65
CA GLY A 195 6.70 -25.19 12.61
C GLY A 195 6.00 -24.95 11.27
N ARG A 196 5.13 -23.95 11.18
CA ARG A 196 4.37 -23.64 9.96
C ARG A 196 5.17 -22.76 9.00
N PRO A 197 4.87 -22.80 7.68
CA PRO A 197 5.46 -21.91 6.70
C PRO A 197 4.76 -20.55 6.72
N TRP A 198 5.51 -19.50 7.06
CA TRP A 198 5.05 -18.12 7.08
C TRP A 198 5.51 -17.38 5.81
N MET A 199 4.70 -16.46 5.29
CA MET A 199 5.11 -15.56 4.22
C MET A 199 5.53 -14.22 4.81
N ILE A 200 6.81 -13.86 4.66
CA ILE A 200 7.27 -12.49 4.90
C ILE A 200 6.94 -11.68 3.64
N ASN A 201 6.25 -10.56 3.81
CA ASN A 201 5.83 -9.67 2.74
C ASN A 201 6.41 -8.28 2.98
N ILE A 202 7.20 -7.78 2.05
CA ILE A 202 7.70 -6.40 2.01
C ILE A 202 6.90 -5.64 0.96
N ALA A 203 6.26 -4.54 1.36
CA ALA A 203 5.60 -3.62 0.43
C ALA A 203 6.54 -2.45 0.12
N THR A 204 6.69 -2.11 -1.16
CA THR A 204 7.43 -0.94 -1.65
C THR A 204 6.47 0.12 -2.18
N GLU A 205 6.96 1.34 -2.39
CA GLU A 205 6.19 2.34 -3.13
C GLU A 205 6.32 2.10 -4.65
N ASN A 206 5.24 1.61 -5.27
CA ASN A 206 5.23 1.30 -6.69
C ASN A 206 4.81 2.50 -7.54
N TYR A 207 5.48 2.69 -8.68
CA TYR A 207 5.29 3.87 -9.55
C TYR A 207 3.92 3.87 -10.24
N PHE A 208 3.42 2.70 -10.65
CA PHE A 208 2.15 2.58 -11.37
C PHE A 208 1.00 2.24 -10.42
N SER A 209 -0.13 2.92 -10.59
CA SER A 209 -1.34 2.70 -9.76
C SER A 209 -1.93 1.29 -9.85
N HIS A 210 -1.65 0.57 -10.96
CA HIS A 210 -2.04 -0.83 -11.14
C HIS A 210 -1.19 -1.81 -10.30
N GLN A 211 0.03 -1.41 -9.93
CA GLN A 211 1.00 -2.20 -9.15
C GLN A 211 0.88 -1.98 -7.63
N LYS A 212 -0.22 -1.36 -7.18
CA LYS A 212 -0.42 -0.97 -5.77
C LYS A 212 -0.55 -2.15 -4.80
N ASP A 213 -0.99 -3.31 -5.31
CA ASP A 213 -1.18 -4.54 -4.52
C ASP A 213 -0.03 -5.55 -4.72
N ASP A 214 1.10 -5.09 -5.28
CA ASP A 214 2.31 -5.90 -5.44
C ASP A 214 3.08 -5.96 -4.10
N LEU A 215 3.56 -7.15 -3.76
CA LEU A 215 4.29 -7.45 -2.54
C LEU A 215 5.49 -8.33 -2.85
N TYR A 216 6.64 -8.01 -2.29
CA TYR A 216 7.80 -8.88 -2.31
C TYR A 216 7.67 -9.93 -1.21
N THR A 217 7.49 -11.18 -1.59
CA THR A 217 7.22 -12.31 -0.70
C THR A 217 8.44 -13.21 -0.56
N TYR A 218 8.63 -13.78 0.63
CA TYR A 218 9.57 -14.87 0.90
C TYR A 218 8.93 -15.90 1.84
N PHE A 219 9.16 -17.19 1.59
CA PHE A 219 8.67 -18.29 2.43
C PHE A 219 9.65 -18.62 3.56
N LEU A 220 9.22 -18.31 4.78
CA LEU A 220 9.91 -18.54 6.04
C LEU A 220 9.44 -19.86 6.67
N PHE A 221 10.31 -20.88 6.67
CA PHE A 221 10.05 -22.13 7.36
C PHE A 221 10.56 -22.04 8.81
N THR A 222 9.63 -22.04 9.77
CA THR A 222 9.96 -22.09 11.20
C THR A 222 10.26 -23.53 11.60
N ARG A 223 11.21 -23.78 12.52
CA ARG A 223 11.58 -25.16 12.91
C ARG A 223 10.58 -25.86 13.83
N GLY A 224 9.68 -25.11 14.48
CA GLY A 224 8.81 -25.61 15.54
C GLY A 224 9.54 -25.77 16.87
N GLY A 225 8.82 -25.53 17.97
CA GLY A 225 9.29 -25.78 19.33
C GLY A 225 9.71 -24.53 20.13
N PRO A 226 10.30 -24.71 21.33
CA PRO A 226 10.47 -23.64 22.31
C PRO A 226 11.67 -22.70 22.03
N TYR A 227 12.49 -23.00 21.03
CA TYR A 227 13.76 -22.34 20.77
C TYR A 227 13.63 -21.12 19.85
N TRP A 228 14.47 -20.12 20.10
CA TRP A 228 14.66 -18.99 19.20
C TRP A 228 15.49 -19.39 17.98
N GLN A 229 15.13 -18.83 16.83
CA GLN A 229 15.79 -19.02 15.54
C GLN A 229 16.14 -17.64 14.97
N ASP A 230 17.43 -17.39 14.82
CA ASP A 230 17.93 -16.25 14.05
C ASP A 230 17.95 -16.62 12.56
N VAL A 231 17.30 -15.80 11.74
CA VAL A 231 17.13 -16.03 10.30
C VAL A 231 17.66 -14.82 9.53
N LYS A 232 18.60 -15.07 8.62
CA LYS A 232 19.11 -14.08 7.66
C LYS A 232 18.58 -14.41 6.27
N ILE A 233 17.91 -13.46 5.63
CA ILE A 233 17.25 -13.64 4.33
C ILE A 233 17.79 -12.56 3.39
N PRO A 234 18.58 -12.92 2.36
CA PRO A 234 19.02 -11.97 1.36
C PRO A 234 17.85 -11.37 0.57
N PHE A 235 17.92 -10.07 0.27
CA PHE A 235 16.87 -9.38 -0.49
C PHE A 235 16.75 -9.92 -1.93
N SER A 236 17.82 -10.50 -2.49
CA SER A 236 17.84 -11.18 -3.80
C SER A 236 16.86 -12.35 -3.93
N LYS A 237 16.44 -12.94 -2.79
CA LYS A 237 15.56 -14.13 -2.71
C LYS A 237 14.08 -13.79 -2.53
N PHE A 238 13.71 -12.52 -2.52
CA PHE A 238 12.30 -12.13 -2.50
C PHE A 238 11.74 -12.09 -3.93
N PHE A 239 10.54 -12.63 -4.11
CA PHE A 239 9.82 -12.63 -5.39
C PHE A 239 8.52 -11.84 -5.29
N ILE A 240 8.15 -11.16 -6.35
CA ILE A 240 6.96 -10.32 -6.44
C ILE A 240 5.72 -11.20 -6.59
N THR A 241 4.74 -10.93 -5.75
CA THR A 241 3.36 -11.43 -5.88
C THR A 241 2.40 -10.26 -6.02
N HIS A 242 1.35 -10.44 -6.83
CA HIS A 242 0.23 -9.51 -6.94
C HIS A 242 -1.03 -10.26 -6.53
N ARG A 243 -1.66 -9.84 -5.41
CA ARG A 243 -2.88 -10.46 -4.86
C ARG A 243 -2.79 -11.99 -4.71
N GLY A 244 -1.65 -12.49 -4.24
CA GLY A 244 -1.40 -13.92 -4.01
C GLY A 244 -1.08 -14.75 -5.26
N ARG A 245 -0.91 -14.13 -6.43
CA ARG A 245 -0.31 -14.77 -7.62
C ARG A 245 1.13 -14.29 -7.80
N ILE A 246 2.04 -15.20 -8.14
CA ILE A 246 3.42 -14.85 -8.51
C ILE A 246 3.37 -14.03 -9.82
N HIS A 247 4.16 -12.97 -9.91
CA HIS A 247 4.25 -12.15 -11.11
C HIS A 247 5.22 -12.78 -12.14
N ASP A 248 4.87 -12.81 -13.43
CA ASP A 248 5.72 -13.42 -14.46
C ASP A 248 7.04 -12.68 -14.68
N GLN A 249 7.00 -11.34 -14.58
CA GLN A 249 8.19 -10.49 -14.70
C GLN A 249 8.67 -10.12 -13.31
N GLN A 250 9.77 -10.70 -12.91
CA GLN A 250 10.40 -10.47 -11.61
C GLN A 250 11.49 -9.40 -11.75
N HIS A 251 11.69 -8.61 -10.70
CA HIS A 251 12.75 -7.61 -10.62
C HIS A 251 13.25 -7.48 -9.17
N PRO A 252 14.49 -7.01 -8.95
CA PRO A 252 15.03 -6.85 -7.60
C PRO A 252 14.21 -5.88 -6.74
N LEU A 253 14.25 -6.12 -5.43
CA LEU A 253 13.58 -5.31 -4.42
C LEU A 253 14.10 -3.86 -4.42
N TRP A 254 13.19 -2.89 -4.46
CA TRP A 254 13.53 -1.48 -4.35
C TRP A 254 13.81 -1.10 -2.89
N LEU A 255 15.09 -1.17 -2.52
CA LEU A 255 15.57 -0.93 -1.16
C LEU A 255 15.45 0.54 -0.72
N ASP A 256 15.30 1.49 -1.65
CA ASP A 256 15.19 2.93 -1.36
C ASP A 256 13.79 3.35 -0.86
N LYS A 257 12.75 2.58 -1.20
CA LYS A 257 11.33 2.96 -1.03
C LYS A 257 10.51 1.88 -0.33
N ILE A 258 10.99 1.36 0.79
CA ILE A 258 10.26 0.33 1.55
C ILE A 258 9.20 0.98 2.43
N ASN A 259 7.95 0.51 2.34
CA ASN A 259 6.79 1.05 3.03
C ASN A 259 6.50 0.32 4.34
N THR A 260 6.34 -1.00 4.25
CA THR A 260 5.89 -1.86 5.36
C THR A 260 6.46 -3.26 5.23
N ILE A 261 6.64 -3.95 6.36
CA ILE A 261 6.87 -5.40 6.41
C ILE A 261 5.64 -6.08 7.03
N GLY A 262 5.36 -7.32 6.66
CA GLY A 262 4.31 -8.11 7.29
C GLY A 262 4.59 -9.60 7.22
N PHE A 263 3.90 -10.33 8.08
CA PHE A 263 3.92 -11.79 8.19
C PHE A 263 2.51 -12.29 7.91
N THR A 264 2.38 -13.19 6.94
CA THR A 264 1.10 -13.76 6.53
C THR A 264 1.16 -15.28 6.61
N LEU A 265 0.20 -15.88 7.29
CA LEU A 265 -0.05 -17.31 7.28
C LEU A 265 -1.20 -17.60 6.31
N GLY A 266 -1.04 -18.65 5.50
CA GLY A 266 -1.97 -19.02 4.43
C GLY A 266 -1.62 -20.39 3.82
N ASP A 267 -1.21 -21.33 4.66
CA ASP A 267 -0.76 -22.69 4.30
C ASP A 267 -1.91 -23.69 4.09
N LYS A 268 -3.16 -23.25 4.32
CA LYS A 268 -4.39 -24.06 4.33
C LYS A 268 -4.41 -25.21 5.35
N ALA A 269 -3.54 -25.16 6.37
CA ALA A 269 -3.57 -26.10 7.48
C ALA A 269 -4.50 -25.55 8.58
N ASP A 270 -5.67 -26.14 8.75
CA ASP A 270 -6.61 -25.65 9.76
C ASP A 270 -6.12 -26.00 11.18
N GLY A 271 -6.19 -25.04 12.10
CA GLY A 271 -5.72 -25.21 13.47
C GLY A 271 -5.00 -23.99 14.05
N PRO A 272 -4.58 -24.08 15.32
CA PRO A 272 -3.89 -23.00 16.02
C PRO A 272 -2.54 -22.67 15.35
N PHE A 273 -2.12 -21.42 15.47
CA PHE A 273 -0.79 -20.97 15.08
C PHE A 273 -0.21 -20.02 16.13
N GLN A 274 1.12 -19.99 16.22
CA GLN A 274 1.89 -19.16 17.12
C GLN A 274 3.19 -18.70 16.47
N LEU A 275 3.42 -17.39 16.45
CA LEU A 275 4.66 -16.76 16.02
C LEU A 275 5.07 -15.70 17.03
N GLU A 276 6.24 -15.89 17.63
CA GLU A 276 6.92 -14.87 18.42
C GLU A 276 8.03 -14.21 17.59
N ILE A 277 8.15 -12.89 17.73
CA ILE A 277 9.20 -12.08 17.07
C ILE A 277 9.84 -11.21 18.16
N ASP A 278 11.15 -11.30 18.30
CA ASP A 278 11.94 -10.51 19.25
C ASP A 278 12.31 -9.15 18.62
N PHE A 279 12.96 -9.20 17.45
CA PHE A 279 13.26 -8.01 16.66
C PHE A 279 13.24 -8.30 15.15
N ILE A 280 13.15 -7.21 14.39
CA ILE A 280 13.29 -7.19 12.93
C ILE A 280 14.35 -6.15 12.60
N GLY A 281 15.42 -6.56 11.94
CA GLY A 281 16.51 -5.70 11.52
C GLY A 281 16.96 -5.97 10.08
N VAL A 282 17.94 -5.19 9.65
CA VAL A 282 18.65 -5.34 8.38
C VAL A 282 20.14 -5.48 8.64
N CYS A 283 20.81 -6.27 7.81
CA CYS A 283 22.20 -6.65 7.94
C CYS A 283 22.90 -6.57 6.57
N LYS A 284 24.10 -5.98 6.54
CA LYS A 284 24.99 -5.96 5.40
C LYS A 284 25.93 -7.16 5.50
N ASP A 285 25.56 -8.24 4.84
CA ASP A 285 26.43 -9.41 4.69
C ASP A 285 27.36 -9.22 3.48
N TYR A 286 28.67 -9.19 3.72
CA TYR A 286 29.68 -9.05 2.66
C TYR A 286 29.94 -10.36 1.90
N ALA A 287 29.55 -11.51 2.47
CA ALA A 287 29.66 -12.79 1.78
C ALA A 287 28.56 -12.99 0.71
N HIS A 288 27.48 -12.20 0.79
CA HIS A 288 26.35 -12.29 -0.14
C HIS A 288 26.44 -11.21 -1.23
N THR A 289 26.84 -11.63 -2.43
CA THR A 289 27.05 -10.76 -3.61
C THR A 289 26.06 -11.03 -4.75
N GLU A 290 25.01 -11.81 -4.51
CA GLU A 290 23.97 -12.10 -5.52
C GLU A 290 22.95 -10.94 -5.53
N ASP A 291 22.84 -10.25 -6.66
CA ASP A 291 21.89 -9.14 -6.85
C ASP A 291 20.44 -9.64 -6.98
N PHE A 292 20.23 -10.75 -7.72
CA PHE A 292 18.90 -11.28 -7.99
C PHE A 292 18.90 -12.78 -8.30
N ALA A 293 18.06 -13.55 -7.60
CA ALA A 293 18.06 -15.02 -7.68
C ALA A 293 17.16 -15.62 -8.78
N TYR A 294 16.31 -14.81 -9.44
CA TYR A 294 15.28 -15.31 -10.37
C TYR A 294 15.62 -14.99 -11.83
N GLU A 295 15.72 -16.03 -12.66
CA GLU A 295 15.97 -15.91 -14.09
C GLU A 295 14.75 -15.33 -14.84
N MET A 296 15.03 -14.46 -15.81
CA MET A 296 14.01 -13.84 -16.66
C MET A 296 14.02 -14.41 -18.08
N TYR A 297 12.91 -15.04 -18.46
CA TYR A 297 12.70 -15.54 -19.81
C TYR A 297 12.66 -14.40 -20.84
N LYS A 298 13.50 -14.49 -21.87
CA LYS A 298 13.41 -13.61 -23.05
C LYS A 298 12.13 -13.94 -23.81
N ARG A 299 11.09 -13.12 -23.61
CA ARG A 299 9.75 -13.30 -24.23
C ARG A 299 9.76 -13.22 -25.75
N ASN A 300 10.71 -12.50 -26.34
CA ASN A 300 10.88 -12.40 -27.79
C ASN A 300 12.21 -13.08 -28.19
N PRO A 301 12.24 -13.94 -29.22
CA PRO A 301 13.49 -14.30 -29.87
C PRO A 301 14.13 -13.05 -30.46
N THR A 302 15.45 -12.92 -30.33
CA THR A 302 16.22 -11.91 -31.05
C THR A 302 16.21 -12.28 -32.54
N ALA A 303 15.59 -11.42 -33.36
CA ALA A 303 15.64 -11.49 -34.81
C ALA A 303 17.03 -11.08 -35.34
#